data_AF-T1JI98-F1
#
_entry.id   AF-T1JI98-F1
#
_cell.length_a   1.000
_cell.length_b   1.000
_cell.length_c   1.000
_cell.angle_alpha   90.00
_cell.angle_beta   90.00
_cell.angle_gamma   90.00
#
_symmetry.space_group_name_H-M   'P 1'
#
loop_
_entity.id
_entity.type
_entity.pdbx_description
1 polymer ?
#
loop_
_entity_poly.entity_id
_entity_poly.type
_entity_poly.pdbx_seq_one_letter_code
_entity_poly.pdbx_strand_id
1 'polypeptide(L)' 'MQSMITSSIYLLLSCTCVQFVCWAQDELKVTMIYKPEECHRVSRKGDTLSMHYTGTLASDGSQFDSSHVF' A
#
# COMPACT_ATOMS: atom_id res chain seq x y z
N MET A 1 -33.16 18.47 25.76
CA MET A 1 -33.06 16.99 25.81
C MET A 1 -32.76 16.42 24.43
N GLN A 2 -33.59 16.62 23.40
CA GLN A 2 -33.34 16.12 22.04
C GLN A 2 -32.03 16.61 21.38
N SER A 3 -31.65 17.88 21.56
CA SER A 3 -30.40 18.46 21.01
C SER A 3 -29.11 17.84 21.57
N MET A 4 -29.16 17.37 22.82
CA MET A 4 -28.03 16.74 23.49
C MET A 4 -27.86 15.29 23.01
N ILE A 5 -28.96 14.64 22.63
CA ILE A 5 -28.97 13.27 22.09
C ILE A 5 -28.40 13.29 20.66
N THR A 6 -28.79 14.26 19.82
CA THR A 6 -28.25 14.42 18.47
C THR A 6 -26.75 14.74 18.49
N SER A 7 -26.28 15.63 19.37
CA SER A 7 -24.85 15.92 19.49
C SER A 7 -24.02 14.68 19.89
N SER A 8 -24.53 13.87 20.81
CA SER A 8 -23.87 12.62 21.22
C SER A 8 -23.84 11.57 20.09
N ILE A 9 -24.90 11.49 19.28
CA ILE A 9 -24.93 10.60 18.10
C ILE A 9 -23.88 11.04 17.07
N TYR A 10 -23.76 12.34 16.78
CA TYR A 10 -22.73 12.85 15.87
C TYR A 10 -21.31 12.57 16.38
N LEU A 11 -21.07 12.75 17.68
CA LEU A 11 -19.77 12.45 18.27
C LEU A 11 -19.42 10.95 18.15
N LEU A 12 -20.39 10.07 18.43
CA LEU A 12 -20.21 8.63 18.28
C LEU A 12 -19.99 8.22 16.82
N LEU A 13 -20.73 8.80 15.85
CA LEU A 13 -20.55 8.56 14.42
C LEU A 13 -19.16 9.02 13.93
N SER A 14 -18.69 10.17 14.40
CA SER A 14 -17.35 10.66 14.05
C SER A 14 -16.25 9.75 14.63
N CYS A 15 -16.45 9.25 15.85
CA CYS A 15 -15.48 8.40 16.52
C CYS A 15 -15.37 7.02 15.84
N THR A 16 -16.50 6.42 15.45
CA THR A 16 -16.50 5.14 14.72
C THR A 16 -15.93 5.27 13.31
N CYS A 17 -16.15 6.39 12.62
CA CYS A 17 -15.56 6.68 11.32
C CYS A 17 -14.03 6.80 11.40
N VAL A 18 -13.51 7.56 12.38
CA VAL A 18 -12.06 7.69 12.61
C VAL A 18 -11.42 6.36 12.93
N GLN A 19 -12.06 5.53 13.76
CA GLN A 19 -11.57 4.17 14.03
C GLN A 19 -11.41 3.40 12.72
N PHE A 20 -12.45 3.28 11.88
CA PHE A 20 -12.40 2.52 10.63
C PHE A 20 -11.27 2.93 9.66
N VAL A 21 -11.01 4.24 9.52
CA VAL A 21 -9.96 4.74 8.61
C VAL A 21 -8.56 4.35 9.09
N CYS A 22 -8.34 4.27 10.42
CA CYS A 22 -7.04 3.89 10.97
C CYS A 22 -6.67 2.40 10.79
N TRP A 23 -7.64 1.52 10.51
CA TRP A 23 -7.38 0.09 10.28
C TRP A 23 -7.10 -0.25 8.81
N ALA A 24 -7.33 0.67 7.88
CA ALA A 24 -7.06 0.46 6.47
C ALA A 24 -5.59 0.77 6.15
N GLN A 25 -4.66 0.03 6.76
CA GLN A 25 -3.27 0.01 6.30
C GLN A 25 -3.08 -1.21 5.40
N ASP A 26 -3.04 -0.98 4.08
CA ASP A 26 -2.68 -2.03 3.14
C ASP A 26 -1.22 -2.45 3.39
N GLU A 27 -1.02 -3.74 3.67
CA GLU A 27 0.30 -4.32 3.79
C GLU A 27 0.98 -4.41 2.41
N LEU A 28 2.32 -4.39 2.40
CA LEU A 28 3.08 -4.59 1.18
C LEU A 28 2.87 -6.03 0.65
N LYS A 29 2.15 -6.15 -0.46
CA LYS A 29 1.97 -7.42 -1.15
C LYS A 29 3.15 -7.68 -2.10
N VAL A 30 3.84 -8.79 -1.87
CA VAL A 30 4.94 -9.26 -2.73
C VAL A 30 4.50 -10.51 -3.48
N THR A 31 4.61 -10.48 -4.82
CA THR A 31 4.30 -11.63 -5.68
C THR A 31 5.49 -11.98 -6.58
N MET A 32 5.66 -13.28 -6.84
CA MET A 32 6.70 -13.78 -7.73
C MET A 32 6.11 -14.02 -9.11
N ILE A 33 6.41 -13.14 -10.06
CA ILE A 33 5.95 -13.26 -11.45
C ILE A 33 6.81 -14.21 -12.29
N TYR A 34 8.10 -14.28 -11.97
CA TYR A 34 9.07 -15.14 -12.66
C TYR A 34 10.17 -15.54 -11.69
N LYS A 35 10.59 -16.80 -11.77
CA LYS A 35 11.80 -17.32 -11.13
C LYS A 35 12.46 -18.29 -12.10
N PRO A 36 13.74 -18.09 -12.44
CA PRO A 36 14.45 -19.03 -13.29
C PRO A 36 14.61 -20.38 -12.60
N GLU A 37 14.74 -21.45 -13.39
CA GLU A 37 14.91 -22.83 -12.89
C GLU A 37 16.14 -22.95 -12.00
N GLU A 38 17.25 -22.34 -12.43
CA GLU A 38 18.49 -22.27 -11.66
C GLU A 38 18.75 -20.84 -11.17
N CYS A 39 18.86 -20.68 -9.85
CA CYS A 39 19.26 -19.42 -9.21
C CYS A 39 20.09 -19.72 -7.95
N HIS A 40 21.40 -19.75 -8.11
CA HIS A 40 22.32 -20.16 -7.03
C HIS A 40 22.49 -19.11 -5.93
N ARG A 41 22.18 -17.84 -6.20
CA ARG A 41 22.29 -16.74 -5.24
C ARG A 41 21.03 -15.89 -5.24
N VAL A 42 20.38 -15.84 -4.08
CA VAL A 42 19.27 -14.91 -3.79
C VAL A 42 19.81 -13.67 -3.07
N SER A 43 19.17 -12.52 -3.30
CA SER A 43 19.49 -11.25 -2.66
C SER A 43 19.39 -11.32 -1.14
N ARG A 44 20.30 -10.67 -0.44
CA ARG A 44 20.37 -10.61 1.03
C ARG A 44 20.64 -9.19 1.52
N LYS A 45 20.41 -8.95 2.82
CA LYS A 45 20.66 -7.65 3.45
C LYS A 45 22.13 -7.24 3.25
N GLY A 46 22.34 -6.03 2.72
CA GLY A 46 23.66 -5.48 2.43
C GLY A 46 24.11 -5.66 0.97
N ASP A 47 23.38 -6.43 0.15
CA ASP A 47 23.66 -6.50 -1.28
C ASP A 47 23.31 -5.18 -1.98
N THR A 48 24.15 -4.76 -2.92
CA THR A 48 23.78 -3.76 -3.94
C THR A 48 23.05 -4.47 -5.07
N LEU A 49 21.84 -4.01 -5.39
CA LEU A 49 21.00 -4.59 -6.43
C LEU A 49 20.91 -3.63 -7.62
N SER A 50 20.90 -4.19 -8.83
CA SER A 50 20.56 -3.49 -10.07
C SER A 50 19.30 -4.11 -10.63
N MET A 51 18.28 -3.31 -10.94
CA MET A 51 16.95 -3.80 -11.29
C MET A 51 16.36 -2.98 -12.43
N HIS A 52 15.63 -3.66 -13.31
CA HIS A 52 14.66 -3.00 -14.15
C HIS A 52 13.32 -2.94 -13.41
N TYR A 53 12.76 -1.74 -13.30
CA TYR A 53 11.50 -1.48 -12.61
C TYR A 53 10.58 -0.59 -13.43
N THR A 54 9.29 -0.67 -13.10
CA THR A 54 8.20 0.18 -13.56
C THR A 54 7.30 0.51 -12.37
N GLY A 55 7.12 1.80 -12.06
CA GLY A 55 6.24 2.26 -10.99
C GLY A 55 4.89 2.71 -11.53
N THR A 56 3.80 2.22 -10.95
CA THR A 56 2.42 2.60 -11.31
C THR A 56 1.58 2.99 -10.08
N LEU A 57 0.59 3.86 -10.28
CA LEU A 57 -0.36 4.22 -9.24
C LEU A 57 -1.41 3.12 -9.06
N ALA A 58 -1.70 2.75 -7.81
CA ALA A 58 -2.68 1.69 -7.52
C ALA A 58 -4.13 2.07 -7.91
N SER A 59 -4.45 3.37 -7.93
CA SER A 59 -5.81 3.87 -8.20
C SER A 59 -6.23 3.77 -9.67
N ASP A 60 -5.30 3.98 -10.61
CA ASP A 60 -5.60 4.09 -12.04
C ASP A 60 -4.61 3.33 -12.95
N GLY A 61 -3.54 2.76 -12.38
CA GLY A 61 -2.51 2.03 -13.11
C GLY A 61 -1.57 2.91 -13.94
N SER A 62 -1.70 4.24 -13.88
CA SER A 62 -0.83 5.15 -14.62
C SER A 62 0.62 5.02 -14.17
N GLN A 63 1.55 5.01 -15.13
CA GLN A 63 2.99 4.94 -14.86
C GLN A 63 3.50 6.31 -14.44
N PHE A 64 4.23 6.36 -13.32
CA PHE A 64 4.87 7.59 -12.85
C PHE A 64 6.39 7.59 -13.03
N ASP A 65 7.03 6.41 -13.11
CA ASP A 65 8.47 6.27 -13.35
C ASP A 65 8.80 4.89 -13.94
N SER A 66 9.92 4.78 -14.66
CA SER A 66 10.41 3.52 -15.23
C SER A 66 11.90 3.61 -15.61
N SER A 67 12.66 2.58 -15.22
CA SER A 67 14.06 2.43 -15.66
C SER A 67 14.24 2.15 -17.15
N HIS A 68 13.16 1.81 -17.87
CA HIS A 68 13.23 1.44 -19.29
C HIS A 68 13.19 2.64 -20.24
N VAL A 69 12.85 3.83 -19.71
CA VAL A 69 12.61 5.06 -20.50
C VAL A 69 13.79 6.04 -20.38
N PHE A 70 14.89 5.60 -19.76
CA PHE A 70 16.17 6.31 -19.70
C PHE A 70 17.21 5.62 -20.59
#